data_AF-A0A820BD03-F1
#
_entry.id   AF-A0A820BD03-F1
#
_cell.length_a   1.000
_cell.length_b   1.000
_cell.length_c   1.000
_cell.angle_alpha   90.00
_cell.angle_beta   90.00
_cell.angle_gamma   90.00
#
_symmetry.space_group_name_H-M   'P 1'
#
loop_
_entity.id
_entity.type
_entity.pdbx_description
1 polymer ?
#
loop_
_entity_poly.entity_id
_entity_poly.type
_entity_poly.pdbx_seq_one_letter_code
_entity_poly.pdbx_strand_id
1 'polypeptide(L)'
;MAKMLIDQALSLIKPSSRIFVHGCAATPKYLNRELANRASQLKPLEITGVLLLDDTYSDPKFKDNVFHNSLFVSPFIRSYVADGTASYIPTLLSEMPRLFDENILPLDAALIQVSPPDKHGYCSLGVALEITRSAVRNAKKIIAQVNRHMPRTHGDTFVHMNEIDAYVEHDEPLMELDYSQEITEIERSIGKRVAELIDDGSTRK
;
A
#
# COMPACT_ATOMS: atom_id res chain seq x y z
N MET A 1 -17.85 14.57 -4.39
CA MET A 1 -16.66 15.06 -5.11
C MET A 1 -16.68 14.49 -6.53
N ALA A 2 -16.25 15.25 -7.55
CA ALA A 2 -16.30 14.80 -8.94
C ALA A 2 -15.06 13.95 -9.30
N LYS A 3 -15.26 12.96 -10.17
CA LYS A 3 -14.20 12.14 -10.75
C LYS A 3 -13.15 13.03 -11.42
N MET A 4 -11.88 12.78 -11.14
CA MET A 4 -10.78 13.52 -11.76
C MET A 4 -10.12 12.71 -12.87
N LEU A 5 -9.55 13.43 -13.84
CA LEU A 5 -8.57 12.82 -14.74
C LEU A 5 -7.30 12.50 -13.95
N ILE A 6 -6.61 11.43 -14.34
CA ILE A 6 -5.37 10.99 -13.68
C ILE A 6 -4.36 12.13 -13.54
N ASP A 7 -4.27 12.97 -14.58
CA ASP A 7 -3.30 14.05 -14.58
C ASP A 7 -3.58 15.13 -13.52
N GLN A 8 -4.86 15.38 -13.27
CA GLN A 8 -5.34 16.33 -12.27
C GLN A 8 -5.16 15.74 -10.87
N ALA A 9 -5.51 14.48 -10.66
CA ALA A 9 -5.34 13.80 -9.38
C ALA A 9 -3.87 13.80 -8.94
N LEU A 10 -2.95 13.42 -9.85
CA LEU A 10 -1.53 13.38 -9.57
C LEU A 10 -0.86 14.77 -9.54
N SER A 11 -1.54 15.84 -9.99
CA SER A 11 -1.02 17.22 -9.86
C SER A 11 -1.00 17.73 -8.42
N LEU A 12 -1.72 17.05 -7.51
CA LEU A 12 -1.71 17.34 -6.08
C LEU A 12 -0.38 16.94 -5.41
N ILE A 13 0.40 16.05 -6.04
CA ILE A 13 1.71 15.63 -5.57
C ILE A 13 2.74 16.68 -5.97
N LYS A 14 3.49 17.17 -4.98
CA LYS A 14 4.52 18.18 -5.18
C LYS A 14 5.90 17.53 -5.33
N PRO A 15 6.88 18.21 -5.94
CA PRO A 15 8.27 17.75 -5.87
C PRO A 15 8.72 17.51 -4.44
N SER A 16 9.56 16.51 -4.23
CA SER A 16 10.10 16.14 -2.91
C SER A 16 9.05 15.62 -1.91
N SER A 17 7.89 15.13 -2.38
CA SER A 17 6.85 14.59 -1.51
C SER A 17 7.23 13.24 -0.92
N ARG A 18 6.91 13.03 0.37
CA ARG A 18 6.81 11.68 0.95
C ARG A 18 5.42 11.11 0.72
N ILE A 19 5.37 9.95 0.09
CA ILE A 19 4.14 9.29 -0.36
C ILE A 19 4.03 7.95 0.33
N PHE A 20 2.95 7.77 1.09
CA PHE A 20 2.52 6.45 1.53
C PHE A 20 1.79 5.75 0.38
N VAL A 21 2.13 4.49 0.13
CA VAL A 21 1.45 3.64 -0.83
C VAL A 21 0.79 2.50 -0.07
N HIS A 22 -0.50 2.29 -0.33
CA HIS A 22 -1.30 1.21 0.27
C HIS A 22 -0.66 -0.15 -0.03
N GLY A 23 -0.49 -0.99 1.00
CA GLY A 23 0.27 -2.23 0.93
C GLY A 23 -0.46 -3.44 0.35
N CYS A 24 0.29 -4.54 0.23
CA CYS A 24 -0.21 -5.86 -0.15
C CYS A 24 -0.98 -5.83 -1.49
N ALA A 25 -2.03 -6.65 -1.61
CA ALA A 25 -2.88 -6.72 -2.79
C ALA A 25 -3.72 -5.44 -3.03
N ALA A 26 -3.70 -4.47 -2.11
CA ALA A 26 -4.35 -3.18 -2.28
C ALA A 26 -3.46 -2.12 -2.94
N THR A 27 -2.21 -2.45 -3.27
CA THR A 27 -1.30 -1.53 -3.96
C THR A 27 -1.95 -0.95 -5.23
N PRO A 28 -2.16 0.38 -5.33
CA PRO A 28 -2.83 1.01 -6.47
C PRO A 28 -1.88 1.11 -7.66
N LYS A 29 -1.69 -0.01 -8.37
CA LYS A 29 -0.72 -0.14 -9.48
C LYS A 29 -0.94 0.89 -10.57
N TYR A 30 -2.19 1.17 -10.92
CA TYR A 30 -2.49 2.23 -11.88
C TYR A 30 -1.96 3.60 -11.41
N LEU A 31 -2.24 4.01 -10.17
CA LEU A 31 -1.71 5.28 -9.65
C LEU A 31 -0.18 5.30 -9.61
N ASN A 32 0.45 4.22 -9.18
CA ASN A 32 1.91 4.13 -9.13
C ASN A 32 2.53 4.24 -10.53
N ARG A 33 2.01 3.51 -11.52
CA ARG A 33 2.49 3.55 -12.92
C ARG A 33 2.40 4.97 -13.49
N GLU A 34 1.26 5.63 -13.28
CA GLU A 34 1.05 6.98 -13.80
C GLU A 34 1.87 8.03 -13.05
N LEU A 35 2.12 7.83 -11.76
CA LEU A 35 3.06 8.65 -10.99
C LEU A 35 4.51 8.44 -11.46
N ALA A 36 4.90 7.20 -11.80
CA ALA A 36 6.23 6.88 -12.30
C ALA A 36 6.56 7.63 -13.60
N ASN A 37 5.58 7.79 -14.49
CA ASN A 37 5.70 8.60 -15.72
C ASN A 37 6.07 10.07 -15.44
N ARG A 38 5.84 10.55 -14.22
CA ARG A 38 6.09 11.93 -13.77
C ARG A 38 7.28 12.05 -12.80
N ALA A 39 7.89 10.93 -12.40
CA ALA A 39 8.86 10.90 -11.31
C ALA A 39 10.06 11.84 -11.53
N SER A 40 10.51 12.02 -12.78
CA SER A 40 11.62 12.92 -13.12
C SER A 40 11.34 14.40 -12.82
N GLN A 41 10.06 14.81 -12.81
CA GLN A 41 9.61 16.17 -12.50
C GLN A 41 9.34 16.39 -11.01
N LEU A 42 9.20 15.29 -10.25
CA LEU A 42 8.80 15.29 -8.85
C LEU A 42 9.95 14.91 -7.90
N LYS A 43 11.15 14.68 -8.43
CA LYS A 43 12.29 14.15 -7.69
C LYS A 43 12.82 15.06 -6.56
N PRO A 44 13.32 14.48 -5.46
CA PRO A 44 13.24 13.06 -5.11
C PRO A 44 11.85 12.71 -4.55
N LEU A 45 11.14 11.75 -5.15
CA LEU A 45 9.94 11.19 -4.54
C LEU A 45 10.36 10.16 -3.48
N GLU A 46 9.87 10.31 -2.25
CA GLU A 46 10.07 9.31 -1.20
C GLU A 46 8.86 8.39 -1.14
N ILE A 47 9.04 7.10 -1.38
CA ILE A 47 7.98 6.08 -1.32
C ILE A 47 8.12 5.27 -0.04
N THR A 48 7.05 5.22 0.76
CA THR A 48 6.97 4.43 1.99
C THR A 48 5.70 3.58 2.04
N GLY A 49 5.72 2.50 2.80
CA GLY A 49 4.63 1.55 2.91
C GLY A 49 5.09 0.19 3.43
N VAL A 50 4.12 -0.70 3.64
CA VAL A 50 4.34 -2.06 4.15
C VAL A 50 4.00 -3.06 3.05
N LEU A 51 4.95 -3.94 2.73
CA LEU A 51 4.79 -5.02 1.76
C LEU A 51 4.19 -4.51 0.43
N LEU A 52 4.87 -3.54 -0.19
CA LEU A 52 4.47 -3.05 -1.51
C LEU A 52 4.70 -4.15 -2.55
N LEU A 53 3.62 -4.65 -3.13
CA LEU A 53 3.65 -5.70 -4.15
C LEU A 53 3.55 -5.07 -5.55
N ASP A 54 4.56 -4.29 -5.88
CA ASP A 54 4.61 -3.50 -7.11
C ASP A 54 6.06 -3.30 -7.53
N ASP A 55 6.36 -3.58 -8.80
CA ASP A 55 7.66 -3.46 -9.44
C ASP A 55 7.83 -2.16 -10.23
N THR A 56 6.83 -1.27 -10.20
CA THR A 56 6.80 -0.01 -10.96
C THR A 56 8.10 0.80 -10.83
N TYR A 57 8.68 0.87 -9.64
CA TYR A 57 9.90 1.63 -9.35
C TYR A 57 11.18 0.78 -9.31
N SER A 58 11.09 -0.52 -9.61
CA SER A 58 12.22 -1.45 -9.58
C SER A 58 13.13 -1.36 -10.81
N ASP A 59 12.81 -0.54 -11.80
CA ASP A 59 13.70 -0.25 -12.94
C ASP A 59 14.79 0.75 -12.50
N PRO A 60 16.09 0.45 -12.73
CA PRO A 60 17.20 1.33 -12.38
C PRO A 60 17.08 2.78 -12.89
N LYS A 61 16.32 3.04 -13.96
CA LYS A 61 16.07 4.41 -14.44
C LYS A 61 15.38 5.32 -13.42
N PHE A 62 14.74 4.75 -12.40
CA PHE A 62 14.08 5.51 -11.34
C PHE A 62 14.99 5.82 -10.15
N LYS A 63 16.21 5.28 -10.08
CA LYS A 63 17.12 5.46 -8.93
C LYS A 63 17.40 6.93 -8.57
N ASP A 64 17.46 7.82 -9.56
CA ASP A 64 17.69 9.26 -9.34
C ASP A 64 16.40 10.07 -9.05
N ASN A 65 15.24 9.43 -9.21
CA ASN A 65 13.93 10.09 -9.13
C ASN A 65 13.13 9.65 -7.91
N VAL A 66 13.33 8.40 -7.47
CA VAL A 66 12.55 7.73 -6.44
C VAL A 66 13.49 7.14 -5.39
N PHE A 67 13.23 7.49 -4.14
CA PHE A 67 13.90 6.94 -2.98
C PHE A 67 12.91 6.09 -2.18
N HIS A 68 13.22 4.81 -2.00
CA HIS A 68 12.39 3.93 -1.17
C HIS A 68 12.81 4.04 0.29
N ASN A 69 11.90 4.47 1.15
CA ASN A 69 12.07 4.48 2.60
C ASN A 69 11.06 3.52 3.22
N SER A 70 11.43 2.24 3.24
CA SER A 70 10.47 1.15 3.44
C SER A 70 10.26 0.81 4.92
N LEU A 71 9.01 0.51 5.27
CA LEU A 71 8.64 -0.06 6.58
C LEU A 71 8.63 -1.59 6.55
N PHE A 72 8.67 -2.20 5.36
CA PHE A 72 8.83 -3.64 5.17
C PHE A 72 9.47 -3.93 3.81
N VAL A 73 10.63 -4.59 3.83
CA VAL A 73 11.40 -4.87 2.62
C VAL A 73 10.70 -5.94 1.76
N SER A 74 9.98 -5.50 0.72
CA SER A 74 9.32 -6.38 -0.24
C SER A 74 10.34 -7.00 -1.23
N PRO A 75 9.96 -8.05 -1.97
CA PRO A 75 10.85 -8.67 -2.96
C PRO A 75 11.40 -7.68 -3.99
N PHE A 76 10.62 -6.66 -4.35
CA PHE A 76 10.91 -5.68 -5.41
C PHE A 76 11.96 -4.63 -5.04
N ILE A 77 12.23 -4.43 -3.74
CA ILE A 77 13.18 -3.43 -3.23
C ILE A 77 14.33 -4.04 -2.43
N ARG A 78 14.35 -5.38 -2.25
CA ARG A 78 15.36 -6.06 -1.43
C ARG A 78 16.79 -5.81 -1.92
N SER A 79 17.01 -5.85 -3.23
CA SER A 79 18.33 -5.55 -3.83
C SER A 79 18.75 -4.09 -3.62
N TYR A 80 17.80 -3.16 -3.63
CA TYR A 80 18.03 -1.73 -3.42
C TYR A 80 18.41 -1.42 -1.97
N VAL A 81 17.83 -2.14 -1.00
CA VAL A 81 18.25 -2.03 0.40
C VAL A 81 19.64 -2.62 0.58
N ALA A 82 19.93 -3.75 -0.07
CA ALA A 82 21.24 -4.41 0.01
C ALA A 82 22.38 -3.61 -0.63
N ASP A 83 22.12 -2.89 -1.73
CA ASP A 83 23.11 -2.05 -2.42
C ASP A 83 23.20 -0.61 -1.86
N GLY A 84 22.37 -0.26 -0.87
CA GLY A 84 22.34 1.04 -0.21
C GLY A 84 21.59 2.14 -0.96
N THR A 85 20.86 1.81 -2.03
CA THR A 85 20.04 2.78 -2.79
C THR A 85 18.59 2.91 -2.30
N ALA A 86 18.21 2.13 -1.28
CA ALA A 86 16.97 2.28 -0.52
C ALA A 86 17.25 2.18 0.99
N SER A 87 16.32 2.71 1.80
CA SER A 87 16.35 2.62 3.26
C SER A 87 15.26 1.70 3.81
N TYR A 88 15.53 1.15 4.98
CA TYR A 88 14.60 0.36 5.78
C TYR A 88 14.51 0.97 7.18
N ILE A 89 13.29 1.23 7.63
CA ILE A 89 13.00 1.69 8.99
C ILE A 89 12.62 0.47 9.84
N PRO A 90 13.50 -0.02 10.72
CA PRO A 90 13.18 -1.15 11.58
C PRO A 90 12.18 -0.73 12.66
N THR A 91 10.98 -1.31 12.61
CA THR A 91 9.94 -1.09 13.62
C THR A 91 8.94 -2.25 13.64
N LEU A 92 8.20 -2.38 14.74
CA LEU A 92 7.14 -3.38 14.86
C LEU A 92 5.90 -2.89 14.09
N LEU A 93 5.23 -3.81 13.38
CA LEU A 93 4.01 -3.47 12.63
C LEU A 93 2.93 -2.80 13.49
N SER A 94 2.81 -3.19 14.76
CA SER A 94 1.87 -2.57 15.71
C SER A 94 2.23 -1.15 16.12
N GLU A 95 3.51 -0.76 16.04
CA GLU A 95 4.00 0.56 16.41
C GLU A 95 4.09 1.51 15.19
N MET A 96 4.10 0.96 13.97
CA MET A 96 4.17 1.74 12.74
C MET A 96 3.10 2.84 12.60
N PRO A 97 1.83 2.69 13.04
CA PRO A 97 0.87 3.79 13.03
C PRO A 97 1.35 5.05 13.76
N ARG A 98 2.10 4.89 14.87
CA ARG A 98 2.64 6.01 15.65
C ARG A 98 3.61 6.86 14.85
N LEU A 99 4.28 6.30 13.85
CA LEU A 99 5.16 7.06 12.98
C LEU A 99 4.41 8.18 12.26
N PHE A 100 3.14 7.95 11.89
CA PHE A 100 2.31 8.97 11.25
C PHE A 100 1.54 9.77 12.28
N ASP A 101 0.93 9.12 13.27
CA ASP A 101 0.09 9.78 14.30
C ASP A 101 0.89 10.78 15.16
N GLU A 102 2.17 10.50 15.44
CA GLU A 102 3.08 11.39 16.18
C GLU A 102 3.93 12.27 15.24
N ASN A 103 3.64 12.26 13.94
CA ASN A 103 4.30 13.08 12.92
C ASN A 103 5.84 12.87 12.85
N ILE A 104 6.32 11.67 13.20
CA ILE A 104 7.72 11.25 13.10
C ILE A 104 8.12 11.05 11.63
N LEU A 105 7.20 10.49 10.83
CA LEU A 105 7.34 10.23 9.40
C LEU A 105 6.21 10.96 8.64
N PRO A 106 6.22 12.31 8.57
CA PRO A 106 5.13 13.08 7.99
C PRO A 106 4.86 12.72 6.53
N LEU A 107 3.59 12.58 6.16
CA LEU A 107 3.16 12.20 4.80
C LEU A 107 2.60 13.40 4.03
N ASP A 108 3.15 13.67 2.85
CA ASP A 108 2.61 14.69 1.94
C ASP A 108 1.44 14.14 1.14
N ALA A 109 1.45 12.85 0.81
CA ALA A 109 0.33 12.19 0.17
C ALA A 109 0.20 10.71 0.60
N ALA A 110 -1.01 10.17 0.44
CA ALA A 110 -1.31 8.75 0.49
C ALA A 110 -1.99 8.33 -0.81
N LEU A 111 -1.42 7.33 -1.49
CA LEU A 111 -2.04 6.65 -2.63
C LEU A 111 -2.74 5.40 -2.12
N ILE A 112 -4.06 5.37 -2.23
CA ILE A 112 -4.88 4.26 -1.73
C ILE A 112 -5.72 3.64 -2.83
N GLN A 113 -6.11 2.39 -2.63
CA GLN A 113 -7.08 1.71 -3.47
C GLN A 113 -8.32 1.36 -2.65
N VAL A 114 -9.50 1.65 -3.20
CA VAL A 114 -10.77 1.51 -2.49
C VAL A 114 -11.86 0.92 -3.36
N SER A 115 -12.88 0.34 -2.73
CA SER A 115 -14.13 -0.03 -3.40
C SER A 115 -14.89 1.21 -3.90
N PRO A 116 -15.85 1.06 -4.82
CA PRO A 116 -16.81 2.12 -5.12
C PRO A 116 -17.54 2.60 -3.85
N PRO A 117 -17.93 3.88 -3.78
CA PRO A 117 -18.68 4.41 -2.65
C PRO A 117 -20.09 3.79 -2.61
N ASP A 118 -20.58 3.54 -1.39
CA ASP A 118 -21.98 3.19 -1.18
C ASP A 118 -22.92 4.41 -1.26
N LYS A 119 -24.22 4.18 -1.04
CA LYS A 119 -25.25 5.23 -1.04
C LYS A 119 -25.04 6.33 0.00
N HIS A 120 -24.18 6.11 0.99
CA HIS A 120 -23.83 7.07 2.04
C HIS A 120 -22.48 7.75 1.76
N GLY A 121 -21.82 7.46 0.63
CA GLY A 121 -20.54 8.05 0.27
C GLY A 121 -19.34 7.39 0.92
N TYR A 122 -19.48 6.17 1.48
CA TYR A 122 -18.35 5.43 2.05
C TYR A 122 -17.77 4.42 1.07
N CYS A 123 -16.47 4.51 0.85
CA CYS A 123 -15.66 3.48 0.22
C CYS A 123 -15.06 2.55 1.29
N SER A 124 -14.47 1.43 0.86
CA SER A 124 -13.73 0.50 1.72
C SER A 124 -12.28 0.36 1.24
N LEU A 125 -11.32 0.42 2.17
CA LEU A 125 -9.89 0.09 1.94
C LEU A 125 -9.67 -1.40 1.59
N GLY A 126 -10.68 -2.24 1.82
CA GLY A 126 -10.75 -3.58 1.28
C GLY A 126 -9.78 -4.56 1.91
N VAL A 127 -8.94 -5.19 1.08
CA VAL A 127 -8.15 -6.38 1.46
C VAL A 127 -6.97 -6.09 2.39
N ALA A 128 -6.56 -4.82 2.52
CA ALA A 128 -5.45 -4.42 3.37
C ALA A 128 -5.84 -3.19 4.21
N LEU A 129 -5.69 -3.30 5.52
CA LEU A 129 -5.90 -2.18 6.44
C LEU A 129 -4.62 -1.77 7.14
N GLU A 130 -3.94 -2.74 7.76
CA GLU A 130 -2.63 -2.62 8.40
C GLU A 130 -2.34 -1.21 8.95
N ILE A 131 -1.35 -0.48 8.43
CA ILE A 131 -1.10 0.91 8.87
C ILE A 131 -1.75 1.97 8.00
N THR A 132 -2.42 1.55 6.92
CA THR A 132 -3.06 2.43 5.94
C THR A 132 -4.08 3.36 6.58
N ARG A 133 -4.81 2.92 7.62
CA ARG A 133 -5.76 3.79 8.32
C ARG A 133 -5.10 5.03 8.94
N SER A 134 -3.96 4.84 9.59
CA SER A 134 -3.19 5.94 10.17
C SER A 134 -2.57 6.80 9.06
N ALA A 135 -2.06 6.19 7.99
CA ALA A 135 -1.55 6.95 6.84
C ALA A 135 -2.63 7.85 6.21
N VAL A 136 -3.84 7.33 5.99
CA VAL A 136 -4.97 8.10 5.46
C VAL A 136 -5.32 9.27 6.38
N ARG A 137 -5.39 9.06 7.69
CA ARG A 137 -5.74 10.15 8.64
C ARG A 137 -4.72 11.29 8.68
N ASN A 138 -3.44 10.99 8.44
CA ASN A 138 -2.34 11.94 8.65
C ASN A 138 -1.75 12.51 7.34
N ALA A 139 -2.03 11.91 6.19
CA ALA A 139 -1.55 12.43 4.91
C ALA A 139 -2.22 13.77 4.55
N LYS A 140 -1.42 14.73 4.07
CA LYS A 140 -1.94 16.05 3.63
C LYS A 140 -2.81 15.96 2.38
N LYS A 141 -2.60 14.92 1.56
CA LYS A 141 -3.35 14.62 0.35
C LYS A 141 -3.68 13.15 0.24
N ILE A 142 -4.95 12.81 0.05
CA ILE A 142 -5.40 11.44 -0.17
C ILE A 142 -5.85 11.30 -1.62
N ILE A 143 -5.17 10.45 -2.38
CA ILE A 143 -5.49 10.17 -3.78
C ILE A 143 -5.91 8.71 -3.89
N ALA A 144 -7.16 8.47 -4.31
CA ALA A 144 -7.74 7.15 -4.34
C ALA A 144 -7.91 6.59 -5.76
N GLN A 145 -7.55 5.34 -5.95
CA GLN A 145 -7.99 4.51 -7.06
C GLN A 145 -9.26 3.78 -6.65
N VAL A 146 -10.38 4.12 -7.26
CA VAL A 146 -11.65 3.41 -7.09
C VAL A 146 -11.66 2.22 -8.05
N ASN A 147 -11.73 1.02 -7.50
CA ASN A 147 -11.71 -0.24 -8.24
C ASN A 147 -12.89 -1.14 -7.82
N ARG A 148 -13.75 -1.53 -8.77
CA ARG A 148 -14.90 -2.41 -8.53
C ARG A 148 -14.51 -3.81 -8.03
N HIS A 149 -13.28 -4.25 -8.28
CA HIS A 149 -12.75 -5.52 -7.81
C HIS A 149 -12.30 -5.46 -6.34
N MET A 150 -12.15 -4.27 -5.76
CA MET A 150 -11.84 -4.11 -4.34
C MET A 150 -13.06 -4.50 -3.48
N PRO A 151 -12.97 -5.56 -2.66
CA PRO A 151 -14.08 -5.97 -1.83
C PRO A 151 -14.39 -4.93 -0.75
N ARG A 152 -15.67 -4.85 -0.37
CA ARG A 152 -16.13 -4.03 0.74
C ARG A 152 -16.03 -4.81 2.05
N THR A 153 -14.86 -4.77 2.68
CA THR A 153 -14.61 -5.45 3.96
C THR A 153 -15.22 -4.67 5.12
N HIS A 154 -15.55 -5.36 6.21
CA HIS A 154 -16.04 -4.75 7.44
C HIS A 154 -14.88 -4.40 8.38
N GLY A 155 -15.16 -3.60 9.42
CA GLY A 155 -14.18 -3.16 10.40
C GLY A 155 -13.81 -1.69 10.18
N ASP A 156 -12.59 -1.32 10.57
CA ASP A 156 -12.11 0.07 10.46
C ASP A 156 -11.59 0.40 9.05
N THR A 157 -12.25 -0.13 8.01
CA THR A 157 -11.84 -0.04 6.60
C THR A 157 -12.57 1.06 5.83
N PHE A 158 -13.62 1.68 6.41
CA PHE A 158 -14.42 2.67 5.70
C PHE A 158 -13.77 4.03 5.64
N VAL A 159 -13.71 4.63 4.45
CA VAL A 159 -13.26 6.00 4.22
C VAL A 159 -14.35 6.75 3.46
N HIS A 160 -14.76 7.91 3.96
CA HIS A 160 -15.77 8.72 3.30
C HIS A 160 -15.16 9.49 2.13
N MET A 161 -15.93 9.68 1.05
CA MET A 161 -15.49 10.45 -0.13
C MET A 161 -15.13 11.92 0.15
N ASN A 162 -15.43 12.44 1.34
CA ASN A 162 -15.04 13.79 1.76
C ASN A 162 -13.64 13.83 2.37
N GLU A 163 -13.11 12.68 2.80
CA GLU A 163 -11.73 12.55 3.28
C GLU A 163 -10.75 12.44 2.11
N ILE A 164 -11.20 11.99 0.94
CA ILE A 164 -10.36 11.79 -0.25
C ILE A 164 -10.25 13.11 -1.03
N ASP A 165 -9.05 13.64 -1.26
CA ASP A 165 -8.83 14.89 -2.01
C ASP A 165 -9.04 14.73 -3.52
N ALA A 166 -8.67 13.57 -4.08
CA ALA A 166 -8.86 13.24 -5.49
C ALA A 166 -9.09 11.74 -5.66
N TYR A 167 -9.92 11.38 -6.63
CA TYR A 167 -10.07 9.98 -7.01
C TYR A 167 -10.12 9.79 -8.52
N VAL A 168 -9.61 8.65 -8.94
CA VAL A 168 -9.71 8.13 -10.30
C VAL A 168 -10.42 6.79 -10.25
N GLU A 169 -11.22 6.48 -11.27
CA GLU A 169 -11.81 5.15 -11.42
C GLU A 169 -10.93 4.34 -12.36
N HIS A 170 -10.41 3.21 -11.87
CA HIS A 170 -9.65 2.27 -12.67
C HIS A 170 -9.86 0.86 -12.13
N ASP A 171 -10.52 0.05 -12.94
CA ASP A 171 -10.81 -1.33 -12.60
C ASP A 171 -9.70 -2.23 -13.11
N GLU A 172 -9.08 -2.95 -12.19
CA GLU A 172 -8.11 -4.00 -12.48
C GLU A 172 -8.29 -5.15 -11.49
N PRO A 173 -8.06 -6.41 -11.86
CA PRO A 173 -8.07 -7.51 -10.89
C PRO A 173 -7.07 -7.22 -9.76
N LEU A 174 -7.44 -7.58 -8.53
CA LEU A 174 -6.49 -7.50 -7.40
C LEU A 174 -5.38 -8.53 -7.61
N MET A 175 -4.21 -8.24 -7.03
CA MET A 175 -3.12 -9.21 -7.05
C MET A 175 -3.49 -10.47 -6.27
N GLU A 176 -3.20 -11.61 -6.87
CA GLU A 176 -3.30 -12.93 -6.24
C GLU A 176 -1.90 -13.52 -6.02
N LEU A 177 -1.74 -14.28 -4.95
CA LEU A 177 -0.55 -15.07 -4.66
C LEU A 177 -0.96 -16.53 -4.59
N ASP A 178 -0.42 -17.35 -5.51
CA ASP A 178 -0.68 -18.78 -5.54
C ASP A 178 0.39 -19.53 -4.75
N TYR A 179 0.01 -20.04 -3.58
CA TYR A 179 0.86 -20.87 -2.72
C TYR A 179 0.62 -22.37 -2.89
N SER A 180 -0.23 -22.79 -3.83
CA SER A 180 -0.63 -24.19 -3.97
C SER A 180 0.48 -25.10 -4.49
N GLN A 181 1.52 -24.55 -5.11
CA GLN A 181 2.55 -25.33 -5.79
C GLN A 181 3.70 -25.81 -4.91
N GLU A 182 3.76 -25.42 -3.63
CA GLU A 182 4.98 -25.57 -2.81
C GLU A 182 4.82 -26.46 -1.56
N ILE A 183 3.82 -27.34 -1.51
CA ILE A 183 3.66 -28.25 -0.35
C ILE A 183 4.48 -29.53 -0.56
N THR A 184 5.69 -29.57 -0.01
CA THR A 184 6.54 -30.78 0.01
C THR A 184 6.20 -31.69 1.19
N GLU A 185 6.86 -32.85 1.26
CA GLU A 185 6.71 -33.77 2.40
C GLU A 185 7.20 -33.16 3.73
N ILE A 186 8.14 -32.21 3.66
CA ILE A 186 8.63 -31.48 4.83
C ILE A 186 7.51 -30.59 5.38
N GLU A 187 6.86 -29.76 4.55
CA GLU A 187 5.73 -28.92 4.98
C GLU A 187 4.56 -29.76 5.49
N ARG A 188 4.28 -30.92 4.87
CA ARG A 188 3.25 -31.86 5.37
C ARG A 188 3.57 -32.38 6.76
N SER A 189 4.82 -32.78 6.98
CA SER A 189 5.29 -33.29 8.28
C SER A 189 5.22 -32.21 9.36
N ILE A 190 5.59 -30.97 9.04
CA ILE A 190 5.47 -29.82 9.94
C ILE A 190 3.99 -29.55 10.26
N GLY A 191 3.14 -29.48 9.24
CA GLY A 191 1.71 -29.23 9.39
C GLY A 191 1.02 -30.25 10.31
N LYS A 192 1.37 -31.54 10.18
CA LYS A 192 0.86 -32.60 11.07
C LYS A 192 1.26 -32.36 12.53
N ARG A 193 2.53 -32.05 12.79
CA ARG A 193 3.04 -31.81 14.15
C ARG A 193 2.45 -30.55 14.78
N VAL A 194 2.27 -29.48 13.99
CA VAL A 194 1.63 -28.25 14.48
C VAL A 194 0.15 -28.50 14.79
N ALA A 195 -0.56 -29.26 13.94
CA ALA A 195 -1.97 -29.58 14.17
C ALA A 195 -2.21 -30.39 15.46
N GLU A 196 -1.27 -31.27 15.85
CA GLU A 196 -1.30 -32.00 17.12
C GLU A 196 -1.22 -31.09 18.36
N LEU A 197 -0.82 -29.81 18.19
CA LEU A 197 -0.74 -28.82 19.26
C LEU A 197 -1.95 -27.86 19.30
N ILE A 198 -2.93 -28.04 18.41
CA ILE A 198 -4.09 -27.14 18.27
C ILE A 198 -5.33 -27.85 18.79
N ASP A 199 -5.76 -27.50 19.99
CA ASP A 199 -6.99 -28.02 20.58
C ASP A 199 -8.24 -27.38 19.97
N ASP A 200 -9.38 -28.08 20.05
CA ASP A 200 -10.68 -27.53 19.69
C ASP A 200 -10.98 -26.24 20.48
N GLY A 201 -11.42 -25.20 19.77
CA GLY A 201 -11.68 -23.89 20.35
C GLY A 201 -10.47 -22.95 20.45
N SER A 202 -9.28 -23.38 19.99
CA SER A 202 -8.11 -22.51 19.89
C SER A 202 -8.32 -21.32 18.94
N THR A 203 -7.89 -20.13 19.36
CA THR A 203 -7.82 -18.93 18.50
C THR A 203 -6.52 -18.94 17.69
N ARG A 204 -6.63 -18.87 16.36
CA ARG A 204 -5.49 -18.95 15.43
C ARG A 204 -5.06 -17.56 14.97
N LYS A 205 -3.75 -17.38 14.73
CA LYS A 205 -3.14 -16.20 14.12
C LYS A 205 -2.23 -16.65 12.99
#